data_AF-A0A4U0RTF2-F1
#
_entry.id   AF-A0A4U0RTF2-F1
#
_cell.length_a   1.000
_cell.length_b   1.000
_cell.length_c   1.000
_cell.angle_alpha   90.00
_cell.angle_beta   90.00
_cell.angle_gamma   90.00
#
_symmetry.space_group_name_H-M   'P 1'
#
loop_
_entity.id
_entity.type
_entity.pdbx_description
1 polymer ?
#
loop_
_entity_poly.entity_id
_entity_poly.type
_entity_poly.pdbx_seq_one_letter_code
_entity_poly.pdbx_strand_id
1 'polypeptide(L)'
;MNSSTTAPKEAAPSHAPAPAAAWAAAAHPAPGVFRVRPLPGEATASYLTRLAHTWRLPLPDLLDGLGIHLATGPGSADGTTPSAELHLNTAGQQRLSAHARIPHPHLLRALPRLSPPDRTGTAEALTGPPAAHWQPTPPALQPFRACTTCVQHRSHGTATTAWAYPPAHTPLICTRHQQAGADPRHTTPLDIRTLPELTHAHQRLTRPTTTPTALTWAATITTRWYDHHQHLNQRWQTRLARLTAANPHTRHHGTASPTLTCRTLVTYPETLTLAAALTHIPPHGLTRTDQTRFLQHLANKMGLPRLAPATHDPLWARLHRH
;
A
#
# COMPACT_ATOMS: atom_id res chain seq x y z
N MET A 1 -8.60 -61.73 41.90
CA MET A 1 -7.77 -60.69 42.54
C MET A 1 -7.17 -59.83 41.44
N ASN A 2 -7.91 -58.80 40.99
CA ASN A 2 -7.43 -57.86 39.98
C ASN A 2 -7.12 -56.55 40.70
N SER A 3 -5.85 -56.22 40.83
CA SER A 3 -5.39 -54.98 41.45
C SER A 3 -5.42 -53.85 40.43
N SER A 4 -6.34 -52.91 40.66
CA SER A 4 -6.39 -51.61 40.01
C SER A 4 -5.29 -50.71 40.59
N THR A 5 -4.38 -50.23 39.75
CA THR A 5 -3.40 -49.20 40.13
C THR A 5 -3.77 -47.90 39.42
N THR A 6 -4.38 -47.00 40.19
CA THR A 6 -4.70 -45.61 39.81
C THR A 6 -3.43 -44.76 39.87
N ALA A 7 -3.04 -44.16 38.76
CA ALA A 7 -1.96 -43.17 38.71
C ALA A 7 -2.43 -41.80 39.26
N PRO A 8 -1.56 -41.02 39.93
CA PRO A 8 -1.92 -39.72 40.47
C PRO A 8 -2.03 -38.65 39.36
N LYS A 9 -3.08 -37.82 39.48
CA LYS A 9 -3.37 -36.67 38.64
C LYS A 9 -2.41 -35.52 38.99
N GLU A 10 -1.45 -35.27 38.12
CA GLU A 10 -0.48 -34.18 38.23
C GLU A 10 -1.18 -32.82 38.09
N ALA A 11 -1.06 -31.98 39.12
CA ALA A 11 -1.68 -30.66 39.17
C ALA A 11 -0.87 -29.66 38.32
N ALA A 12 -1.55 -29.01 37.38
CA ALA A 12 -0.98 -27.95 36.56
C ALA A 12 -0.56 -26.74 37.44
N PRO A 13 0.60 -26.12 37.19
CA PRO A 13 1.01 -24.93 37.92
C PRO A 13 0.10 -23.75 37.54
N SER A 14 -0.52 -23.18 38.57
CA SER A 14 -1.24 -21.90 38.52
C SER A 14 -0.26 -20.78 38.19
N HIS A 15 -0.28 -20.30 36.94
CA HIS A 15 0.39 -19.06 36.57
C HIS A 15 -0.48 -17.89 37.02
N ALA A 16 -0.12 -17.29 38.16
CA ALA A 16 -0.64 -15.99 38.56
C ALA A 16 -0.25 -14.93 37.50
N PRO A 17 -1.17 -14.04 37.09
CA PRO A 17 -0.82 -12.95 36.18
C PRO A 17 0.13 -11.98 36.90
N ALA A 18 1.27 -11.70 36.27
CA ALA A 18 2.21 -10.69 36.75
C ALA A 18 1.52 -9.30 36.72
N PRO A 19 1.70 -8.46 37.75
CA PRO A 19 1.06 -7.15 37.81
C PRO A 19 1.66 -6.21 36.76
N ALA A 20 0.79 -5.49 36.04
CA ALA A 20 1.08 -4.46 35.03
C ALA A 20 2.07 -3.34 35.49
N ALA A 21 2.34 -3.25 36.80
CA ALA A 21 3.27 -2.27 37.37
C ALA A 21 4.76 -2.56 37.08
N ALA A 22 5.14 -3.78 36.68
CA ALA A 22 6.54 -4.15 36.49
C ALA A 22 7.20 -3.51 35.25
N TRP A 23 6.42 -3.02 34.28
CA TRP A 23 6.96 -2.48 33.02
C TRP A 23 7.38 -1.00 33.12
N ALA A 24 6.86 -0.26 34.09
CA ALA A 24 7.29 1.12 34.34
C ALA A 24 8.74 1.19 34.87
N ALA A 25 9.26 0.08 35.43
CA ALA A 25 10.59 -0.01 36.03
C ALA A 25 11.60 -0.82 35.21
N ALA A 26 11.17 -1.48 34.12
CA ALA A 26 12.10 -2.16 33.22
C ALA A 26 12.92 -1.11 32.47
N ALA A 27 14.23 -1.06 32.75
CA ALA A 27 15.16 -0.17 32.06
C ALA A 27 14.95 -0.29 30.54
N HIS A 28 14.50 0.82 29.92
CA HIS A 28 14.41 0.89 28.47
C HIS A 28 15.78 0.48 27.88
N PRO A 29 15.82 -0.45 26.92
CA PRO A 29 17.08 -0.81 26.29
C PRO A 29 17.76 0.44 25.75
N ALA A 30 19.10 0.42 25.78
CA ALA A 30 19.92 1.57 25.46
C ALA A 30 19.44 2.28 24.19
N PRO A 31 19.38 3.62 24.20
CA PRO A 31 18.80 4.41 23.12
C PRO A 31 19.56 4.21 21.80
N GLY A 32 19.01 3.43 20.87
CA GLY A 32 19.53 3.33 19.50
C GLY A 32 19.39 1.97 18.81
N VAL A 33 19.23 0.88 19.55
CA VAL A 33 19.39 -0.48 18.98
C VAL A 33 18.16 -0.98 18.20
N PHE A 34 16.96 -0.44 18.47
CA PHE A 34 15.69 -0.94 17.90
C PHE A 34 14.85 0.14 17.20
N ARG A 35 15.49 1.07 16.49
CA ARG A 35 14.75 2.15 15.79
C ARG A 35 14.15 1.64 14.48
N VAL A 36 12.88 1.21 14.53
CA VAL A 36 12.10 0.96 13.31
C VAL A 36 11.67 2.30 12.72
N ARG A 37 12.11 2.58 11.50
CA ARG A 37 11.66 3.75 10.73
C ARG A 37 10.48 3.35 9.82
N PRO A 38 9.42 4.18 9.76
CA PRO A 38 8.33 3.93 8.82
C PRO A 38 8.82 4.12 7.38
N LEU A 39 8.18 3.40 6.47
CA LEU A 39 8.34 3.60 5.03
C LEU A 39 7.43 4.76 4.57
N PRO A 40 7.77 5.46 3.47
CA PRO A 40 6.85 6.41 2.88
C PRO A 40 5.55 5.70 2.45
N GLY A 41 4.41 6.22 2.92
CA GLY A 41 3.09 5.68 2.61
C GLY A 41 2.75 4.38 3.36
N GLU A 42 3.51 3.97 4.37
CA GLU A 42 3.27 2.72 5.09
C GLU A 42 1.90 2.71 5.77
N ALA A 43 1.24 1.56 5.76
CA ALA A 43 0.04 1.34 6.56
C ALA A 43 0.40 1.43 8.06
N THR A 44 -0.45 2.08 8.85
CA THR A 44 -0.19 2.31 10.28
C THR A 44 -0.07 0.98 11.04
N ALA A 45 -0.98 0.04 10.76
CA ALA A 45 -0.95 -1.31 11.28
C ALA A 45 0.35 -2.06 10.90
N SER A 46 0.83 -1.90 9.67
CA SER A 46 2.10 -2.49 9.21
C SER A 46 3.29 -1.96 9.99
N TYR A 47 3.37 -0.64 10.18
CA TYR A 47 4.44 -0.01 10.93
C TYR A 47 4.47 -0.46 12.39
N LEU A 48 3.30 -0.44 13.05
CA LEU A 48 3.19 -0.85 14.46
C LEU A 48 3.46 -2.35 14.65
N THR A 49 3.09 -3.19 13.70
CA THR A 49 3.43 -4.63 13.71
C THR A 49 4.93 -4.85 13.61
N ARG A 50 5.62 -4.12 12.71
CA ARG A 50 7.09 -4.17 12.61
C ARG A 50 7.78 -3.65 13.86
N LEU A 51 7.24 -2.59 14.45
CA LEU A 51 7.70 -2.07 15.73
C LEU A 51 7.55 -3.16 16.80
N ALA A 52 6.35 -3.72 17.00
CA ALA A 52 6.09 -4.77 17.98
C ALA A 52 7.01 -5.98 17.79
N HIS A 53 7.18 -6.45 16.55
CA HIS A 53 8.08 -7.55 16.21
C HIS A 53 9.55 -7.26 16.60
N THR A 54 10.01 -6.03 16.41
CA THR A 54 11.38 -5.62 16.79
C THR A 54 11.59 -5.71 18.30
N TRP A 55 10.53 -5.43 19.07
CA TRP A 55 10.50 -5.58 20.52
C TRP A 55 10.08 -6.98 21.00
N ARG A 56 9.84 -7.91 20.08
CA ARG A 56 9.34 -9.27 20.34
C ARG A 56 8.02 -9.29 21.15
N LEU A 57 7.18 -8.29 20.91
CA LEU A 57 5.86 -8.16 21.52
C LEU A 57 4.77 -8.44 20.47
N PRO A 58 3.62 -8.99 20.86
CA PRO A 58 2.43 -8.89 20.03
C PRO A 58 1.95 -7.44 19.99
N LEU A 59 1.18 -7.08 18.96
CA LEU A 59 0.73 -5.70 18.76
C LEU A 59 -0.10 -5.14 19.94
N PRO A 60 -1.05 -5.88 20.56
CA PRO A 60 -1.76 -5.39 21.73
C PRO A 60 -0.83 -5.00 22.88
N ASP A 61 0.13 -5.85 23.23
CA ASP A 61 1.10 -5.58 24.31
C ASP A 61 1.97 -4.35 24.03
N LEU A 62 2.34 -4.12 22.77
CA LEU A 62 3.01 -2.87 22.39
C LEU A 62 2.10 -1.67 22.65
N LEU A 63 0.83 -1.72 22.22
CA LEU A 63 -0.11 -0.62 22.41
C LEU A 63 -0.36 -0.35 23.90
N ASP A 64 -0.51 -1.39 24.70
CA ASP A 64 -0.66 -1.29 26.16
C ASP A 64 0.60 -0.71 26.81
N GLY A 65 1.79 -1.11 26.37
CA GLY A 65 3.06 -0.52 26.82
C GLY A 65 3.21 0.96 26.45
N LEU A 66 2.56 1.41 25.38
CA LEU A 66 2.43 2.82 25.02
C LEU A 66 1.28 3.51 25.76
N GLY A 67 0.46 2.76 26.50
CA GLY A 67 -0.82 3.17 27.09
C GLY A 67 -1.78 3.76 26.05
N ILE A 68 -1.84 3.12 24.89
CA ILE A 68 -2.80 3.39 23.82
C ILE A 68 -3.84 2.29 23.90
N HIS A 69 -5.07 2.64 24.27
CA HIS A 69 -6.13 1.66 24.42
C HIS A 69 -6.66 1.22 23.05
N LEU A 70 -6.60 -0.09 22.77
CA LEU A 70 -7.23 -0.65 21.58
C LEU A 70 -8.75 -0.76 21.82
N ALA A 71 -9.54 0.06 21.14
CA ALA A 71 -10.98 0.05 21.27
C ALA A 71 -11.58 -1.24 20.69
N THR A 72 -12.24 -2.03 21.55
CA THR A 72 -13.04 -3.19 21.16
C THR A 72 -14.50 -2.76 21.01
N GLY A 73 -15.00 -2.69 19.79
CA GLY A 73 -16.39 -2.34 19.48
C GLY A 73 -17.09 -3.42 18.66
N PRO A 74 -18.44 -3.41 18.56
CA PRO A 74 -19.15 -4.28 17.63
C PRO A 74 -18.69 -4.01 16.19
N GLY A 75 -18.08 -5.02 15.56
CA GLY A 75 -17.41 -4.89 14.25
C GLY A 75 -15.89 -4.67 14.31
N SER A 76 -15.29 -4.63 15.52
CA SER A 76 -13.83 -4.74 15.68
C SER A 76 -13.40 -6.17 15.37
N ALA A 77 -13.09 -6.43 14.10
CA ALA A 77 -12.37 -7.63 13.73
C ALA A 77 -10.93 -7.53 14.29
N ASP A 78 -10.31 -8.68 14.57
CA ASP A 78 -8.85 -8.77 14.60
C ASP A 78 -8.34 -8.29 13.24
N GLY A 79 -7.97 -7.02 13.19
CA GLY A 79 -7.57 -6.38 11.96
C GLY A 79 -6.20 -6.90 11.56
N THR A 80 -6.11 -7.51 10.39
CA THR A 80 -4.81 -7.87 9.79
C THR A 80 -4.65 -7.13 8.48
N THR A 81 -3.51 -6.46 8.31
CA THR A 81 -3.14 -5.85 7.03
C THR A 81 -2.96 -6.95 5.97
N PRO A 82 -3.55 -6.82 4.76
CA PRO A 82 -4.02 -5.59 4.14
C PRO A 82 -5.52 -5.29 4.29
N SER A 83 -6.30 -6.16 4.94
CA SER A 83 -7.76 -6.06 4.99
C SER A 83 -8.30 -5.07 6.01
N ALA A 84 -7.46 -4.63 6.95
CA ALA A 84 -7.80 -3.61 7.94
C ALA A 84 -6.63 -2.65 8.16
N GLU A 85 -6.97 -1.43 8.57
CA GLU A 85 -6.04 -0.39 9.00
C GLU A 85 -6.29 -0.05 10.46
N LEU A 86 -5.23 0.34 11.17
CA LEU A 86 -5.28 0.77 12.55
C LEU A 86 -5.17 2.29 12.61
N HIS A 87 -6.18 2.96 13.13
CA HIS A 87 -6.22 4.42 13.27
C HIS A 87 -6.00 4.82 14.72
N LEU A 88 -5.21 5.87 14.95
CA LEU A 88 -4.93 6.42 16.27
C LEU A 88 -5.58 7.80 16.41
N ASN A 89 -6.14 8.11 17.58
CA ASN A 89 -6.53 9.48 17.88
C ASN A 89 -5.31 10.37 18.17
N THR A 90 -5.50 11.68 18.26
CA THR A 90 -4.41 12.66 18.42
C THR A 90 -3.48 12.30 19.60
N ALA A 91 -4.05 11.93 20.76
CA ALA A 91 -3.28 11.54 21.93
C ALA A 91 -2.43 10.28 21.68
N GLY A 92 -2.99 9.25 21.02
CA GLY A 92 -2.25 8.05 20.63
C GLY A 92 -1.12 8.35 19.66
N GLN A 93 -1.35 9.26 18.71
CA GLN A 93 -0.33 9.69 17.75
C GLN A 93 0.85 10.40 18.41
N GLN A 94 0.59 11.23 19.43
CA GLN A 94 1.66 11.89 20.19
C GLN A 94 2.47 10.88 21.01
N ARG A 95 1.82 9.88 21.63
CA ARG A 95 2.54 8.80 22.34
C ARG A 95 3.42 8.00 21.40
N LEU A 96 2.91 7.64 20.23
CA LEU A 96 3.70 6.97 19.19
C LEU A 96 4.88 7.84 18.73
N SER A 97 4.66 9.14 18.52
CA SER A 97 5.71 10.10 18.13
C SER A 97 6.83 10.17 19.16
N ALA A 98 6.48 10.30 20.44
CA ALA A 98 7.44 10.34 21.54
C ALA A 98 8.23 9.03 21.65
N HIS A 99 7.54 7.89 21.59
CA HIS A 99 8.18 6.59 21.70
C HIS A 99 9.11 6.29 20.50
N ALA A 100 8.63 6.51 19.27
CA ALA A 100 9.42 6.30 18.07
C ALA A 100 10.57 7.33 17.91
N ARG A 101 10.51 8.44 18.66
CA ARG A 101 11.40 9.61 18.52
C ARG A 101 11.41 10.14 17.08
N ILE A 102 10.23 10.16 16.47
CA ILE A 102 10.00 10.70 15.14
C ILE A 102 9.05 11.89 15.32
N PRO A 103 9.42 13.10 14.86
CA PRO A 103 8.54 14.25 14.94
C PRO A 103 7.17 13.94 14.35
N HIS A 104 6.11 14.34 15.05
CA HIS A 104 4.73 14.07 14.65
C HIS A 104 4.41 14.42 13.17
N PRO A 105 4.87 15.55 12.60
CA PRO A 105 4.67 15.85 11.17
C PRO A 105 5.35 14.85 10.22
N HIS A 106 6.46 14.24 10.64
CA HIS A 106 7.15 13.23 9.85
C HIS A 106 6.42 11.88 9.91
N LEU A 107 5.80 11.54 11.05
CA LEU A 107 4.94 10.37 11.15
C LEU A 107 3.71 10.51 10.26
N LEU A 108 3.01 11.64 10.31
CA LEU A 108 1.83 11.89 9.45
C LEU A 108 2.16 11.80 7.96
N ARG A 109 3.36 12.25 7.56
CA ARG A 109 3.82 12.12 6.17
C ARG A 109 4.12 10.68 5.77
N ALA A 110 4.67 9.89 6.69
CA ALA A 110 5.03 8.50 6.42
C ALA A 110 3.83 7.55 6.50
N LEU A 111 2.86 7.85 7.39
CA LEU A 111 1.69 7.04 7.71
C LEU A 111 0.42 7.80 7.31
N PRO A 112 0.01 7.74 6.02
CA PRO A 112 -1.06 8.58 5.47
C PRO A 112 -2.44 8.31 6.06
N ARG A 113 -2.61 7.19 6.77
CA ARG A 113 -3.85 6.79 7.46
C ARG A 113 -3.69 6.68 8.97
N LEU A 114 -2.72 7.39 9.54
CA LEU A 114 -2.50 7.42 10.99
C LEU A 114 -3.73 7.95 11.74
N SER A 115 -4.36 9.00 11.20
CA SER A 115 -5.62 9.54 11.71
C SER A 115 -6.82 8.77 11.15
N PRO A 116 -7.92 8.63 11.91
CA PRO A 116 -9.18 8.15 11.36
C PRO A 116 -9.65 9.09 10.24
N PRO A 117 -10.25 8.57 9.16
CA PRO A 117 -10.93 9.41 8.19
C PRO A 117 -12.06 10.16 8.91
N ASP A 118 -12.16 11.47 8.70
CA ASP A 118 -13.22 12.32 9.29
C ASP A 118 -14.58 11.62 9.17
N ARG A 119 -15.01 11.02 10.27
CA ARG A 119 -16.38 10.59 10.47
C ARG A 119 -17.00 11.63 11.38
N THR A 120 -18.25 11.93 11.09
CA THR A 120 -19.25 12.68 11.84
C THR A 120 -19.46 12.22 13.30
N GLY A 121 -18.50 11.52 13.91
CA GLY A 121 -18.43 11.22 15.34
C GLY A 121 -17.82 12.39 16.09
N THR A 122 -18.33 12.63 17.28
CA THR A 122 -18.04 13.77 18.17
C THR A 122 -16.53 14.04 18.32
N ALA A 123 -16.19 15.32 18.50
CA ALA A 123 -14.82 15.80 18.76
C ALA A 123 -14.07 14.98 19.83
N GLU A 124 -14.79 14.35 20.77
CA GLU A 124 -14.27 13.41 21.77
C GLU A 124 -13.47 12.23 21.20
N ALA A 125 -13.82 11.68 20.03
CA ALA A 125 -13.06 10.58 19.43
C ALA A 125 -11.65 11.01 19.01
N LEU A 126 -11.44 12.32 18.77
CA LEU A 126 -10.16 12.92 18.40
C LEU A 126 -9.41 13.53 19.59
N THR A 127 -10.10 13.86 20.68
CA THR A 127 -9.54 14.56 21.87
C THR A 127 -9.58 13.75 23.18
N GLY A 128 -9.99 12.48 23.14
CA GLY A 128 -10.04 11.59 24.30
C GLY A 128 -8.70 10.98 24.72
N PRO A 129 -8.71 10.03 25.69
CA PRO A 129 -7.51 9.31 26.10
C PRO A 129 -6.87 8.60 24.89
N PRO A 130 -5.55 8.36 24.90
CA PRO A 130 -4.85 7.73 23.78
C PRO A 130 -5.48 6.40 23.41
N ALA A 131 -5.96 6.29 22.17
CA ALA A 131 -6.71 5.13 21.71
C ALA A 131 -6.37 4.80 20.25
N ALA A 132 -6.54 3.52 19.92
CA ALA A 132 -6.44 2.96 18.59
C ALA A 132 -7.70 2.17 18.24
N HIS A 133 -8.09 2.09 16.97
CA HIS A 133 -9.18 1.23 16.53
C HIS A 133 -8.92 0.66 15.14
N TRP A 134 -9.41 -0.55 14.92
CA TRP A 134 -9.37 -1.20 13.61
C TRP A 134 -10.51 -0.70 12.72
N GLN A 135 -10.18 -0.42 11.47
CA GLN A 135 -11.14 -0.11 10.42
C GLN A 135 -10.93 -1.04 9.22
N PRO A 136 -11.96 -1.79 8.78
CA PRO A 136 -11.88 -2.56 7.56
C PRO A 136 -11.53 -1.68 6.35
N THR A 137 -10.58 -2.14 5.54
CA THR A 137 -10.16 -1.46 4.32
C THR A 137 -10.76 -2.16 3.10
N PRO A 138 -11.58 -1.47 2.29
CA PRO A 138 -12.18 -2.07 1.11
C PRO A 138 -11.10 -2.46 0.10
N PRO A 139 -11.26 -3.55 -0.68
CA PRO A 139 -10.23 -4.09 -1.57
C PRO A 139 -9.54 -3.05 -2.48
N ALA A 140 -10.30 -2.10 -3.02
CA ALA A 140 -9.80 -1.04 -3.90
C ALA A 140 -8.85 -0.04 -3.21
N LEU A 141 -8.88 0.04 -1.88
CA LEU A 141 -8.06 0.93 -1.08
C LEU A 141 -6.97 0.18 -0.29
N GLN A 142 -6.85 -1.13 -0.43
CA GLN A 142 -5.89 -1.92 0.34
C GLN A 142 -4.44 -1.58 -0.05
N PRO A 143 -3.51 -1.58 0.92
CA PRO A 143 -2.09 -1.34 0.65
C PRO A 143 -1.46 -2.53 -0.09
N PHE A 144 -0.33 -2.31 -0.75
CA PHE A 144 0.45 -3.36 -1.44
C PHE A 144 1.74 -3.68 -0.68
N ARG A 145 2.34 -4.82 -0.99
CA ARG A 145 3.65 -5.17 -0.44
C ARG A 145 4.71 -4.16 -0.84
N ALA A 146 5.43 -3.67 0.16
CA ALA A 146 6.57 -2.80 -0.03
C ALA A 146 7.83 -3.60 -0.41
N CYS A 147 8.85 -2.89 -0.88
CA CYS A 147 10.16 -3.46 -1.19
C CYS A 147 10.82 -4.11 0.05
N THR A 148 11.15 -5.39 -0.03
CA THR A 148 11.69 -6.18 1.09
C THR A 148 13.03 -5.65 1.57
N THR A 149 13.92 -5.23 0.66
CA THR A 149 15.23 -4.66 1.03
C THR A 149 15.09 -3.31 1.75
N CYS A 150 14.13 -2.47 1.33
CA CYS A 150 13.82 -1.23 2.04
C CYS A 150 13.26 -1.52 3.44
N VAL A 151 12.39 -2.51 3.58
CA VAL A 151 11.83 -2.93 4.87
C VAL A 151 12.95 -3.41 5.80
N GLN A 152 13.81 -4.30 5.32
CA GLN A 152 14.94 -4.83 6.06
C GLN A 152 15.84 -3.70 6.53
N HIS A 153 16.21 -2.78 5.63
CA HIS A 153 17.04 -1.63 5.98
C HIS A 153 16.39 -0.72 7.05
N ARG A 154 15.09 -0.44 6.91
CA ARG A 154 14.34 0.43 7.83
C ARG A 154 13.97 -0.24 9.15
N SER A 155 14.16 -1.56 9.26
CA SER A 155 13.93 -2.35 10.47
C SER A 155 15.22 -2.93 11.05
N HIS A 156 16.39 -2.55 10.54
CA HIS A 156 17.68 -3.14 10.95
C HIS A 156 17.67 -4.69 10.89
N GLY A 157 17.04 -5.25 9.86
CA GLY A 157 16.96 -6.69 9.61
C GLY A 157 15.89 -7.44 10.43
N THR A 158 15.21 -6.80 11.39
CA THR A 158 14.23 -7.49 12.24
C THR A 158 12.93 -7.82 11.51
N ALA A 159 12.60 -7.16 10.42
CA ALA A 159 11.41 -7.43 9.63
C ALA A 159 11.72 -7.43 8.14
N THR A 160 11.01 -8.27 7.40
CA THR A 160 11.15 -8.43 5.95
C THR A 160 9.89 -8.04 5.18
N THR A 161 8.78 -7.81 5.87
CA THR A 161 7.49 -7.49 5.26
C THR A 161 6.94 -6.16 5.76
N ALA A 162 6.34 -5.40 4.85
CA ALA A 162 5.52 -4.24 5.16
C ALA A 162 4.48 -4.04 4.06
N TRP A 163 3.45 -3.28 4.39
CA TRP A 163 2.41 -2.85 3.48
C TRP A 163 2.40 -1.33 3.39
N ALA A 164 2.31 -0.80 2.18
CA ALA A 164 2.23 0.63 1.95
C ALA A 164 1.10 0.97 0.96
N TYR A 165 0.51 2.13 1.12
CA TYR A 165 -0.48 2.64 0.18
C TYR A 165 0.22 3.19 -1.05
N PRO A 166 -0.19 2.78 -2.25
CA PRO A 166 0.25 3.45 -3.46
C PRO A 166 -0.15 4.93 -3.45
N PRO A 167 0.69 5.83 -4.00
CA PRO A 167 0.21 7.14 -4.43
C PRO A 167 -0.93 6.98 -5.44
N ALA A 168 -1.91 7.88 -5.42
CA ALA A 168 -3.16 7.73 -6.18
C ALA A 168 -2.95 7.27 -7.64
N HIS A 169 -3.60 6.16 -8.01
CA HIS A 169 -3.57 5.54 -9.34
C HIS A 169 -2.18 5.14 -9.88
N THR A 170 -1.18 4.99 -9.01
CA THR A 170 0.16 4.53 -9.39
C THR A 170 0.53 3.26 -8.63
N PRO A 171 1.29 2.32 -9.20
CA PRO A 171 1.84 1.21 -8.46
C PRO A 171 2.93 1.67 -7.47
N LEU A 172 3.18 0.87 -6.44
CA LEU A 172 4.34 1.07 -5.59
C LEU A 172 5.58 0.53 -6.29
N ILE A 173 6.50 1.40 -6.70
CA ILE A 173 7.74 1.01 -7.37
C ILE A 173 8.94 1.47 -6.54
N CYS A 174 9.81 0.53 -6.19
CA CYS A 174 11.13 0.81 -5.66
C CYS A 174 12.16 0.77 -6.79
N THR A 175 12.54 1.95 -7.29
CA THR A 175 13.55 2.09 -8.35
C THR A 175 14.96 1.72 -7.90
N ARG A 176 15.25 1.73 -6.60
CA ARG A 176 16.56 1.33 -6.07
C ARG A 176 16.78 -0.18 -6.11
N HIS A 177 15.78 -0.96 -5.69
CA HIS A 177 15.88 -2.41 -5.58
C HIS A 177 15.10 -3.15 -6.66
N GLN A 178 14.52 -2.42 -7.61
CA GLN A 178 13.77 -2.95 -8.75
C GLN A 178 12.66 -3.92 -8.31
N GLN A 179 11.88 -3.49 -7.32
CA GLN A 179 10.74 -4.25 -6.79
C GLN A 179 9.46 -3.42 -6.88
N ALA A 180 8.31 -4.07 -7.05
CA ALA A 180 7.03 -3.40 -7.09
C ALA A 180 5.91 -4.12 -6.35
N GLY A 181 5.02 -3.35 -5.72
CA GLY A 181 3.72 -3.79 -5.23
C GLY A 181 2.65 -3.50 -6.29
N ALA A 182 1.86 -4.52 -6.65
CA ALA A 182 0.91 -4.46 -7.77
C ALA A 182 -0.56 -4.64 -7.35
N ASP A 183 -0.79 -5.55 -6.41
CA ASP A 183 -2.11 -6.00 -5.97
C ASP A 183 -2.01 -6.43 -4.50
N PRO A 184 -3.03 -6.16 -3.66
CA PRO A 184 -3.01 -6.51 -2.24
C PRO A 184 -2.98 -8.03 -2.00
N ARG A 185 -3.37 -8.85 -2.98
CA ARG A 185 -3.35 -10.32 -2.90
C ARG A 185 -1.94 -10.89 -3.03
N HIS A 186 -1.00 -10.15 -3.61
CA HIS A 186 0.38 -10.57 -3.68
C HIS A 186 1.05 -10.37 -2.33
N THR A 187 1.46 -11.47 -1.69
CA THR A 187 2.12 -11.44 -0.38
C THR A 187 3.63 -11.20 -0.48
N THR A 188 4.18 -11.15 -1.69
CA THR A 188 5.57 -10.82 -1.99
C THR A 188 5.62 -9.71 -3.05
N PRO A 189 6.56 -8.74 -2.95
CA PRO A 189 6.74 -7.76 -4.01
C PRO A 189 7.32 -8.43 -5.27
N LEU A 190 6.94 -7.93 -6.43
CA LEU A 190 7.37 -8.44 -7.72
C LEU A 190 8.75 -7.88 -8.09
N ASP A 191 9.64 -8.71 -8.60
CA ASP A 191 10.87 -8.30 -9.27
C ASP A 191 10.54 -7.70 -10.64
N ILE A 192 10.95 -6.45 -10.87
CA ILE A 192 10.70 -5.72 -12.11
C ILE A 192 11.96 -5.47 -12.94
N ARG A 193 13.09 -6.12 -12.62
CA ARG A 193 14.35 -5.96 -13.38
C ARG A 193 14.21 -6.31 -14.87
N THR A 194 13.30 -7.21 -15.21
CA THR A 194 13.02 -7.59 -16.61
C THR A 194 12.20 -6.56 -17.38
N LEU A 195 11.71 -5.52 -16.70
CA LEU A 195 10.88 -4.44 -17.24
C LEU A 195 11.48 -3.05 -16.91
N PRO A 196 12.66 -2.70 -17.44
CA PRO A 196 13.33 -1.43 -17.13
C PRO A 196 12.47 -0.21 -17.45
N GLU A 197 11.56 -0.31 -18.42
CA GLU A 197 10.61 0.76 -18.78
C GLU A 197 9.73 1.22 -17.60
N LEU A 198 9.47 0.36 -16.61
CA LEU A 198 8.71 0.73 -15.40
C LEU A 198 9.50 1.72 -14.56
N THR A 199 10.79 1.44 -14.33
CA THR A 199 11.69 2.31 -13.58
C THR A 199 11.90 3.64 -14.31
N HIS A 200 12.13 3.60 -15.63
CA HIS A 200 12.28 4.82 -16.42
C HIS A 200 11.02 5.69 -16.39
N ALA A 201 9.84 5.10 -16.54
CA ALA A 201 8.58 5.84 -16.47
C ALA A 201 8.36 6.44 -15.07
N HIS A 202 8.61 5.67 -14.01
CA HIS A 202 8.48 6.14 -12.63
C HIS A 202 9.41 7.31 -12.31
N GLN A 203 10.68 7.25 -12.76
CA GLN A 203 11.65 8.33 -12.59
C GLN A 203 11.28 9.60 -13.36
N ARG A 204 10.55 9.48 -14.47
CA ARG A 204 10.06 10.66 -15.22
C ARG A 204 8.86 11.33 -14.54
N LEU A 205 8.06 10.57 -13.80
CA LEU A 205 6.89 11.07 -13.07
C LEU A 205 7.24 12.00 -11.90
N THR A 206 8.44 11.88 -11.32
CA THR A 206 8.86 12.73 -10.18
C THR A 206 9.01 14.21 -10.56
N ARG A 207 8.76 14.59 -11.81
CA ARG A 207 8.58 15.97 -12.28
C ARG A 207 7.08 16.32 -12.26
N PRO A 208 6.63 17.37 -11.55
CA PRO A 208 5.25 17.60 -11.13
C PRO A 208 4.33 18.14 -12.25
N THR A 209 4.30 17.50 -13.41
CA THR A 209 3.53 17.98 -14.57
C THR A 209 2.17 17.33 -14.71
N THR A 210 1.83 16.33 -13.88
CA THR A 210 0.63 15.50 -14.08
C THR A 210 -0.37 15.72 -12.96
N THR A 211 -1.61 16.08 -13.31
CA THR A 211 -2.68 16.27 -12.31
C THR A 211 -3.25 14.93 -11.83
N PRO A 212 -3.76 14.83 -10.58
CA PRO A 212 -4.45 13.63 -10.11
C PRO A 212 -5.61 13.21 -11.02
N THR A 213 -6.41 14.17 -11.49
CA THR A 213 -7.52 13.92 -12.42
C THR A 213 -7.04 13.31 -13.74
N ALA A 214 -5.92 13.79 -14.29
CA ALA A 214 -5.36 13.21 -15.52
C ALA A 214 -4.85 11.77 -15.29
N LEU A 215 -4.27 11.48 -14.12
CA LEU A 215 -3.88 10.11 -13.75
C LEU A 215 -5.10 9.19 -13.62
N THR A 216 -6.19 9.64 -12.98
CA THR A 216 -7.43 8.86 -12.90
C THR A 216 -7.95 8.53 -14.29
N TRP A 217 -8.10 9.53 -15.17
CA TRP A 217 -8.55 9.30 -16.54
C TRP A 217 -7.63 8.35 -17.30
N ALA A 218 -6.31 8.55 -17.22
CA ALA A 218 -5.37 7.71 -17.91
C ALA A 218 -5.41 6.26 -17.41
N ALA A 219 -5.55 6.04 -16.10
CA ALA A 219 -5.68 4.70 -15.52
C ALA A 219 -6.98 4.01 -16.01
N THR A 220 -8.10 4.74 -16.07
CA THR A 220 -9.36 4.22 -16.61
C THR A 220 -9.25 3.87 -18.09
N ILE A 221 -8.68 4.77 -18.91
CA ILE A 221 -8.52 4.56 -20.35
C ILE A 221 -7.60 3.37 -20.62
N THR A 222 -6.43 3.32 -19.98
CA THR A 222 -5.48 2.21 -20.19
C THR A 222 -5.99 0.88 -19.67
N THR A 223 -6.78 0.88 -18.58
CA THR A 223 -7.50 -0.31 -18.13
C THR A 223 -8.48 -0.81 -19.18
N ARG A 224 -9.30 0.09 -19.75
CA ARG A 224 -10.25 -0.26 -20.82
C ARG A 224 -9.52 -0.81 -22.05
N TRP A 225 -8.46 -0.15 -22.50
CA TRP A 225 -7.66 -0.62 -23.63
C TRP A 225 -7.07 -2.00 -23.39
N TYR A 226 -6.62 -2.28 -22.17
CA TYR A 226 -6.07 -3.59 -21.80
C TYR A 226 -7.14 -4.67 -21.84
N ASP A 227 -8.30 -4.42 -21.22
CA ASP A 227 -9.41 -5.37 -21.14
C ASP A 227 -10.04 -5.67 -22.52
N HIS A 228 -9.94 -4.73 -23.46
CA HIS A 228 -10.43 -4.88 -24.84
C HIS A 228 -9.33 -5.16 -25.88
N HIS A 229 -8.10 -5.46 -25.46
CA HIS A 229 -6.98 -5.78 -26.35
C HIS A 229 -6.68 -4.73 -27.43
N GLN A 230 -6.84 -3.45 -27.11
CA GLN A 230 -6.65 -2.33 -28.04
C GLN A 230 -5.23 -1.77 -28.01
N HIS A 231 -4.78 -1.21 -29.15
CA HIS A 231 -3.57 -0.40 -29.42
C HIS A 231 -2.18 -0.95 -28.99
N LEU A 232 -2.07 -1.51 -27.79
CA LEU A 232 -0.84 -1.86 -27.10
C LEU A 232 -0.84 -3.30 -26.58
N ASN A 233 -1.86 -4.10 -26.93
CA ASN A 233 -2.06 -5.45 -26.40
C ASN A 233 -0.80 -6.32 -26.48
N GLN A 234 -0.18 -6.45 -27.65
CA GLN A 234 1.04 -7.27 -27.80
C GLN A 234 2.18 -6.81 -26.88
N ARG A 235 2.35 -5.49 -26.72
CA ARG A 235 3.37 -4.92 -25.83
C ARG A 235 3.09 -5.27 -24.38
N TRP A 236 1.85 -5.10 -23.92
CA TRP A 236 1.46 -5.43 -22.56
C TRP A 236 1.52 -6.93 -22.27
N GLN A 237 1.11 -7.79 -23.21
CA GLN A 237 1.27 -9.24 -23.08
C GLN A 237 2.74 -9.65 -23.02
N THR A 238 3.61 -9.03 -23.81
CA THR A 238 5.06 -9.27 -23.75
C THR A 238 5.63 -8.91 -22.38
N ARG A 239 5.22 -7.77 -21.80
CA ARG A 239 5.65 -7.38 -20.45
C ARG A 239 5.11 -8.34 -19.39
N LEU A 240 3.83 -8.72 -19.48
CA LEU A 240 3.20 -9.67 -18.57
C LEU A 240 3.93 -11.02 -18.58
N ALA A 241 4.29 -11.53 -19.78
CA ALA A 241 5.05 -12.76 -19.92
C ALA A 241 6.43 -12.66 -19.25
N ARG A 242 7.16 -11.57 -19.46
CA ARG A 242 8.47 -11.33 -18.82
C ARG A 242 8.36 -11.20 -17.31
N LEU A 243 7.34 -10.49 -16.81
CA LEU A 243 7.11 -10.30 -15.38
C LEU A 243 6.77 -11.61 -14.69
N THR A 244 5.84 -12.38 -15.25
CA THR A 244 5.42 -13.67 -14.69
C THR A 244 6.50 -14.74 -14.79
N ALA A 245 7.37 -14.68 -15.82
CA ALA A 245 8.54 -15.55 -15.90
C ALA A 245 9.57 -15.23 -14.79
N ALA A 246 9.80 -13.95 -14.49
CA ALA A 246 10.69 -13.51 -13.41
C ALA A 246 10.08 -13.72 -12.00
N ASN A 247 8.76 -13.89 -11.90
CA ASN A 247 8.03 -14.02 -10.64
C ASN A 247 7.13 -15.25 -10.63
N PRO A 248 7.67 -16.48 -10.55
CA PRO A 248 6.86 -17.71 -10.63
C PRO A 248 5.74 -17.80 -9.59
N HIS A 249 5.94 -17.18 -8.42
CA HIS A 249 4.94 -17.13 -7.34
C HIS A 249 3.63 -16.48 -7.78
N THR A 250 3.62 -15.58 -8.78
CA THR A 250 2.38 -14.97 -9.27
C THR A 250 1.43 -15.98 -9.91
N ARG A 251 1.93 -17.15 -10.35
CA ARG A 251 1.10 -18.20 -10.98
C ARG A 251 0.36 -19.08 -9.98
N HIS A 252 0.80 -19.08 -8.73
CA HIS A 252 0.31 -20.00 -7.69
C HIS A 252 -0.52 -19.31 -6.60
N HIS A 253 -0.65 -17.98 -6.64
CA HIS A 253 -1.39 -17.22 -5.64
C HIS A 253 -2.90 -17.14 -5.96
N GLY A 254 -3.66 -18.12 -5.46
CA GLY A 254 -5.12 -18.04 -5.35
C GLY A 254 -5.87 -17.84 -6.67
N THR A 255 -7.15 -17.50 -6.58
CA THR A 255 -8.11 -17.46 -7.70
C THR A 255 -7.90 -16.33 -8.72
N ALA A 256 -6.86 -15.50 -8.56
CA ALA A 256 -6.67 -14.30 -9.37
C ALA A 256 -5.58 -14.51 -10.44
N SER A 257 -5.95 -14.38 -11.71
CA SER A 257 -5.01 -14.48 -12.82
C SER A 257 -3.95 -13.36 -12.77
N PRO A 258 -2.67 -13.64 -13.11
CA PRO A 258 -1.64 -12.62 -13.29
C PRO A 258 -2.05 -11.48 -14.23
N THR A 259 -2.91 -11.79 -15.22
CA THR A 259 -3.49 -10.81 -16.14
C THR A 259 -4.22 -9.68 -15.41
N LEU A 260 -4.85 -9.97 -14.27
CA LEU A 260 -5.56 -8.98 -13.45
C LEU A 260 -4.63 -8.33 -12.42
N THR A 261 -3.89 -9.15 -11.67
CA THR A 261 -3.07 -8.65 -10.54
C THR A 261 -1.84 -7.85 -10.98
N CYS A 262 -1.35 -8.07 -12.21
CA CYS A 262 -0.22 -7.32 -12.77
C CYS A 262 -0.63 -6.20 -13.73
N ARG A 263 -1.93 -6.05 -14.04
CA ARG A 263 -2.44 -5.12 -15.07
C ARG A 263 -1.91 -3.71 -14.88
N THR A 264 -2.06 -3.16 -13.67
CA THR A 264 -1.64 -1.79 -13.34
C THR A 264 -0.14 -1.58 -13.54
N LEU A 265 0.69 -2.61 -13.34
CA LEU A 265 2.12 -2.51 -13.60
C LEU A 265 2.42 -2.54 -15.10
N VAL A 266 1.86 -3.49 -15.85
CA VAL A 266 2.22 -3.67 -17.26
C VAL A 266 1.73 -2.52 -18.15
N THR A 267 0.64 -1.85 -17.76
CA THR A 267 0.12 -0.65 -18.44
C THR A 267 0.78 0.66 -17.98
N TYR A 268 1.50 0.64 -16.84
CA TYR A 268 1.98 1.84 -16.16
C TYR A 268 2.75 2.84 -17.04
N PRO A 269 3.71 2.42 -17.90
CA PRO A 269 4.45 3.38 -18.74
C PRO A 269 3.54 4.18 -19.68
N GLU A 270 2.56 3.53 -20.29
CA GLU A 270 1.60 4.20 -21.17
C GLU A 270 0.54 4.97 -20.37
N THR A 271 0.14 4.51 -19.18
CA THR A 271 -0.70 5.29 -18.26
C THR A 271 -0.07 6.64 -17.93
N LEU A 272 1.24 6.67 -17.62
CA LEU A 272 1.94 7.92 -17.34
C LEU A 272 2.08 8.82 -18.57
N THR A 273 2.37 8.24 -19.73
CA THR A 273 2.48 8.98 -20.99
C THR A 273 1.15 9.64 -21.34
N LEU A 274 0.05 8.90 -21.18
CA LEU A 274 -1.30 9.40 -21.40
C LEU A 274 -1.66 10.48 -20.38
N ALA A 275 -1.42 10.27 -19.08
CA ALA A 275 -1.74 11.25 -18.05
C ALA A 275 -1.01 12.60 -18.27
N ALA A 276 0.27 12.54 -18.66
CA ALA A 276 1.02 13.74 -19.01
C ALA A 276 0.39 14.48 -20.21
N ALA A 277 -0.08 13.76 -21.24
CA ALA A 277 -0.77 14.38 -22.37
C ALA A 277 -2.13 14.97 -21.97
N LEU A 278 -2.91 14.26 -21.16
CA LEU A 278 -4.24 14.68 -20.70
C LEU A 278 -4.19 15.93 -19.82
N THR A 279 -3.07 16.20 -19.15
CA THR A 279 -2.93 17.38 -18.29
C THR A 279 -2.99 18.70 -19.07
N HIS A 280 -2.65 18.67 -20.35
CA HIS A 280 -2.69 19.84 -21.24
C HIS A 280 -4.03 20.02 -21.96
N ILE A 281 -5.03 19.15 -21.69
CA ILE A 281 -6.34 19.25 -22.32
C ILE A 281 -7.24 20.18 -21.50
N PRO A 282 -7.85 21.21 -22.12
CA PRO A 282 -8.83 22.06 -21.46
C PRO A 282 -10.01 21.28 -20.85
N PRO A 283 -10.71 21.87 -19.86
CA PRO A 283 -11.92 21.26 -19.30
C PRO A 283 -13.01 21.02 -20.36
N HIS A 284 -13.17 21.97 -21.30
CA HIS A 284 -14.15 21.98 -22.39
C HIS A 284 -13.68 21.23 -23.66
N GLY A 285 -12.69 20.33 -23.51
CA GLY A 285 -12.24 19.47 -24.60
C GLY A 285 -11.36 20.17 -25.63
N LEU A 286 -11.26 19.57 -26.81
CA LEU A 286 -10.44 20.07 -27.93
C LEU A 286 -11.29 20.27 -29.18
N THR A 287 -10.92 21.27 -30.00
CA THR A 287 -11.46 21.41 -31.36
C THR A 287 -11.08 20.21 -32.23
N ARG A 288 -11.83 19.93 -33.31
CA ARG A 288 -11.55 18.79 -34.20
C ARG A 288 -10.12 18.77 -34.76
N THR A 289 -9.58 19.93 -35.11
CA THR A 289 -8.21 20.06 -35.59
C THR A 289 -7.19 19.75 -34.49
N ASP A 290 -7.43 20.25 -33.27
CA ASP A 290 -6.55 20.00 -32.14
C ASP A 290 -6.62 18.56 -31.65
N GLN A 291 -7.78 17.90 -31.74
CA GLN A 291 -7.93 16.48 -31.46
C GLN A 291 -7.03 15.63 -32.37
N THR A 292 -7.00 15.92 -33.67
CA THR A 292 -6.18 15.17 -34.63
C THR A 292 -4.69 15.36 -34.33
N ARG A 293 -4.26 16.59 -34.04
CA ARG A 293 -2.88 16.89 -33.64
C ARG A 293 -2.52 16.21 -32.31
N PHE A 294 -3.43 16.23 -31.35
CA PHE A 294 -3.27 15.57 -30.05
C PHE A 294 -3.10 14.05 -30.21
N LEU A 295 -3.98 13.39 -30.96
CA LEU A 295 -3.92 11.94 -31.19
C LEU A 295 -2.65 11.54 -31.93
N GLN A 296 -2.21 12.32 -32.93
CA GLN A 296 -0.95 12.06 -33.62
C GLN A 296 0.25 12.22 -32.68
N HIS A 297 0.28 13.29 -31.87
CA HIS A 297 1.35 13.51 -30.90
C HIS A 297 1.39 12.38 -29.85
N LEU A 298 0.23 11.95 -29.36
CA LEU A 298 0.10 10.88 -28.39
C LEU A 298 0.50 9.51 -28.99
N ALA A 299 0.10 9.22 -30.23
CA ALA A 299 0.54 8.03 -30.96
C ALA A 299 2.07 7.98 -31.07
N ASN A 300 2.70 9.09 -31.49
CA ASN A 300 4.15 9.20 -31.59
C ASN A 300 4.83 8.95 -30.24
N LYS A 301 4.32 9.56 -29.15
CA LYS A 301 4.86 9.36 -27.79
C LYS A 301 4.72 7.92 -27.29
N MET A 302 3.67 7.22 -27.69
CA MET A 302 3.46 5.82 -27.33
C MET A 302 4.14 4.84 -28.31
N GLY A 303 4.79 5.33 -29.36
CA GLY A 303 5.40 4.48 -30.40
C GLY A 303 4.35 3.67 -31.16
N LEU A 304 3.21 4.28 -31.48
CA LEU A 304 2.14 3.70 -32.28
C LEU A 304 2.14 4.33 -33.68
N PRO A 305 1.85 3.56 -34.74
CA PRO A 305 1.73 4.12 -36.08
C PRO A 305 0.54 5.09 -36.19
N ARG A 306 -0.54 4.78 -35.47
CA ARG A 306 -1.75 5.61 -35.38
C ARG A 306 -2.52 5.28 -34.10
N LEU A 307 -3.18 6.30 -33.54
CA LEU A 307 -4.16 6.15 -32.46
C LEU A 307 -5.52 6.66 -32.96
N ALA A 308 -6.47 5.75 -33.13
CA ALA A 308 -7.82 6.05 -33.60
C ALA A 308 -8.84 5.47 -32.60
N PRO A 309 -9.12 6.18 -31.50
CA PRO A 309 -10.06 5.71 -30.49
C PRO A 309 -11.48 5.66 -31.07
N ALA A 310 -12.22 4.60 -30.74
CA ALA A 310 -13.62 4.46 -31.15
C ALA A 310 -14.52 5.47 -30.44
N THR A 311 -15.74 5.70 -30.93
CA THR A 311 -16.68 6.65 -30.32
C THR A 311 -17.05 6.33 -28.87
N HIS A 312 -17.01 5.06 -28.48
CA HIS A 312 -17.24 4.58 -27.13
C HIS A 312 -15.96 4.47 -26.29
N ASP A 313 -14.81 4.88 -26.82
CA ASP A 313 -13.55 4.91 -26.09
C ASP A 313 -13.59 6.06 -25.06
N PRO A 314 -13.22 5.81 -23.78
CA PRO A 314 -13.14 6.86 -22.77
C PRO A 314 -12.20 8.01 -23.16
N LEU A 315 -11.16 7.77 -23.97
CA LEU A 315 -10.32 8.83 -24.53
C LEU A 315 -11.12 9.73 -25.47
N TRP A 316 -11.96 9.14 -26.33
CA TRP A 316 -12.83 9.92 -27.23
C TRP A 316 -13.78 10.81 -26.44
N ALA A 317 -14.44 10.27 -25.41
CA ALA A 317 -15.33 11.03 -24.53
C ALA A 317 -14.60 12.18 -23.82
N ARG A 318 -13.36 11.98 -23.35
CA ARG A 318 -12.57 13.04 -22.70
C ARG A 318 -12.20 14.17 -23.64
N LEU A 319 -11.99 13.88 -24.93
CA LEU A 319 -11.65 14.87 -25.96
C LEU A 319 -12.85 15.71 -26.41
N HIS A 320 -14.08 15.19 -26.24
CA HIS A 320 -15.34 15.78 -26.71
C HIS A 320 -16.24 16.35 -25.61
N ARG A 321 -15.78 16.38 -24.35
CA ARG A 321 -16.53 17.07 -23.28
C ARG A 321 -16.59 18.55 -23.58
N HIS A 322 -17.75 19.03 -24.00
CA HIS A 322 -18.09 20.45 -24.06
C HIS A 322 -18.46 20.95 -22.66
#